data_AF-K1YL33-F1
#
_entry.id   AF-K1YL33-F1
#
_cell.length_a   1.000
_cell.length_b   1.000
_cell.length_c   1.000
_cell.angle_alpha   90.00
_cell.angle_beta   90.00
_cell.angle_gamma   90.00
#
_symmetry.space_group_name_H-M   'P 1'
#
loop_
_entity.id
_entity.type
_entity.pdbx_description
1 polymer ?
#
loop_
_entity_poly.entity_id
_entity_poly.type
_entity_poly.pdbx_seq_one_letter_code
_entity_poly.pdbx_strand_id
1 'polypeptide(L)'
;MKNYLVKDLMVPITEYATVSVGTTLLEAIRVLEQAQEAYTVSKYQHRAILVLDPAGQVVGKISQLRALKAIEGDHEFNDEIDEMRKFNFSEAYIAQLRDRFRSRKIIIEEKTLRETAAKKVEEFMQAPTPGEYVSEDCSVDTAIHKLVAGTHLSLLVTRNKEIVGVLRISDVFAAVFHEMATLE
;
A
#
# COMPACT_ATOMS: atom_id res chain seq x y z
N MET A 1 12.60 -14.04 -25.03
CA MET A 1 11.76 -13.27 -24.08
C MET A 1 12.48 -11.97 -23.78
N LYS A 2 11.80 -10.83 -23.85
CA LYS A 2 12.40 -9.57 -23.37
C LYS A 2 12.64 -9.71 -21.87
N ASN A 3 13.89 -9.57 -21.43
CA ASN A 3 14.20 -9.49 -20.00
C ASN A 3 13.84 -8.07 -19.53
N TYR A 4 12.57 -7.84 -19.21
CA TYR A 4 12.18 -6.61 -18.53
C TYR A 4 12.85 -6.57 -17.16
N LEU A 5 13.47 -5.44 -16.87
CA LEU A 5 14.00 -5.11 -15.56
C LEU A 5 12.95 -4.33 -14.78
N VAL A 6 13.07 -4.36 -13.46
CA VAL A 6 12.15 -3.63 -12.57
C VAL A 6 12.12 -2.14 -12.90
N LYS A 7 13.26 -1.52 -13.22
CA LYS A 7 13.34 -0.11 -13.60
C LYS A 7 12.55 0.25 -14.86
N ASP A 8 12.25 -0.71 -15.73
CA ASP A 8 11.49 -0.48 -16.96
C ASP A 8 9.98 -0.33 -16.69
N LEU A 9 9.50 -0.84 -15.55
CA LEU A 9 8.09 -0.85 -15.18
C LEU A 9 7.78 -0.03 -13.91
N MET A 10 8.80 0.34 -13.14
CA MET A 10 8.59 1.09 -11.90
C MET A 10 8.10 2.50 -12.19
N VAL A 11 7.36 3.05 -11.23
CA VAL A 11 7.08 4.49 -11.19
C VAL A 11 8.14 5.19 -10.34
N PRO A 12 8.85 6.20 -10.87
CA PRO A 12 9.84 6.96 -10.13
C PRO A 12 9.25 7.63 -8.88
N ILE A 13 10.07 7.76 -7.83
CA ILE A 13 9.67 8.44 -6.60
C ILE A 13 9.26 9.91 -6.83
N THR A 14 9.86 10.56 -7.83
CA THR A 14 9.55 11.95 -8.22
C THR A 14 8.12 12.11 -8.73
N GLU A 15 7.50 11.03 -9.18
CA GLU A 15 6.09 11.04 -9.58
C GLU A 15 5.17 10.76 -8.39
N TYR A 16 5.66 10.25 -7.26
CA TYR A 16 4.80 9.95 -6.11
C TYR A 16 4.48 11.18 -5.26
N ALA A 17 3.23 11.21 -4.78
CA ALA A 17 2.85 12.01 -3.63
C ALA A 17 3.72 11.64 -2.42
N THR A 18 4.39 12.62 -1.84
CA THR A 18 5.25 12.46 -0.65
C THR A 18 4.79 13.40 0.47
N VAL A 19 4.94 12.94 1.71
CA VAL A 19 4.70 13.73 2.93
C VAL A 19 5.79 13.45 3.95
N SER A 20 5.99 14.34 4.91
CA SER A 20 6.96 14.13 5.99
C SER A 20 6.31 13.41 7.19
N VAL A 21 7.13 12.77 8.01
CA VAL A 21 6.72 12.34 9.36
C VAL A 21 6.13 13.54 10.12
N GLY A 22 5.03 13.32 10.84
CA GLY A 22 4.28 14.35 11.54
C GLY A 22 3.22 15.06 10.69
N THR A 23 3.08 14.76 9.40
CA THR A 23 1.92 15.18 8.59
C THR A 23 0.66 14.47 9.06
N THR A 24 -0.50 15.13 8.99
CA THR A 24 -1.79 14.52 9.36
C THR A 24 -2.37 13.69 8.21
N LEU A 25 -3.26 12.73 8.50
CA LEU A 25 -3.95 11.97 7.45
C LEU A 25 -4.68 12.88 6.47
N LEU A 26 -5.39 13.91 6.95
CA LEU A 26 -6.13 14.83 6.09
C LEU A 26 -5.22 15.57 5.11
N GLU A 27 -4.09 16.09 5.58
CA GLU A 27 -3.10 16.73 4.73
C GLU A 27 -2.52 15.75 3.71
N ALA A 28 -2.21 14.53 4.13
CA ALA A 28 -1.68 13.50 3.25
C ALA A 28 -2.67 13.15 2.12
N ILE A 29 -3.97 13.03 2.43
CA ILE A 29 -5.00 12.81 1.41
C ILE A 29 -5.09 13.99 0.44
N ARG A 30 -5.00 15.24 0.91
CA ARG A 30 -5.00 16.41 0.01
C ARG A 30 -3.80 16.43 -0.92
N VAL A 31 -2.62 16.04 -0.45
CA VAL A 31 -1.43 15.90 -1.31
C VAL A 31 -1.67 14.83 -2.38
N LEU A 32 -2.32 13.72 -2.04
CA LEU A 32 -2.68 12.69 -3.01
C LEU A 32 -3.68 13.20 -4.05
N GLU A 33 -4.71 13.93 -3.63
CA GLU A 33 -5.71 14.53 -4.53
C GLU A 33 -5.03 15.48 -5.53
N GLN A 34 -4.17 16.38 -5.04
CA GLN A 34 -3.42 17.31 -5.89
C GLN A 34 -2.51 16.58 -6.89
N ALA A 35 -1.82 15.52 -6.45
CA ALA A 35 -0.98 14.71 -7.33
C ALA A 35 -1.82 14.00 -8.41
N GLN A 36 -3.02 13.53 -8.07
CA GLN A 36 -3.94 12.90 -9.02
C GLN A 36 -4.50 13.90 -10.05
N GLU A 37 -4.85 15.11 -9.63
CA GLU A 37 -5.37 16.17 -10.52
C GLU A 37 -4.30 16.67 -11.51
N ALA A 38 -3.06 16.85 -11.03
CA ALA A 38 -1.93 17.29 -11.85
C ALA A 38 -1.58 16.28 -12.96
N TYR A 39 -1.89 14.99 -12.76
CA TYR A 39 -1.64 13.91 -13.71
C TYR A 39 -2.93 13.54 -14.49
N THR A 40 -3.47 14.50 -15.23
CA THR A 40 -4.75 14.35 -15.97
C THR A 40 -4.66 13.50 -17.24
N VAL A 41 -3.46 13.12 -17.70
CA VAL A 41 -3.23 12.43 -19.00
C VAL A 41 -2.78 10.96 -18.85
N SER A 42 -2.41 10.52 -17.65
CA SER A 42 -1.70 9.24 -17.47
C SER A 42 -2.59 8.15 -16.85
N LYS A 43 -2.43 6.91 -17.33
CA LYS A 43 -3.03 5.64 -16.85
C LYS A 43 -2.68 5.28 -15.39
N TYR A 44 -2.07 6.20 -14.65
CA TYR A 44 -1.38 5.95 -13.40
C TYR A 44 -1.89 6.87 -12.30
N GLN A 45 -3.11 6.62 -11.83
CA GLN A 45 -3.60 7.24 -10.61
C GLN A 45 -2.69 6.82 -9.44
N HIS A 46 -2.07 7.79 -8.76
CA HIS A 46 -1.35 7.53 -7.52
C HIS A 46 -2.29 6.85 -6.52
N ARG A 47 -1.93 5.65 -6.04
CA ARG A 47 -2.74 4.86 -5.08
C ARG A 47 -2.13 4.82 -3.68
N ALA A 48 -0.95 5.40 -3.52
CA ALA A 48 -0.25 5.47 -2.27
C ALA A 48 0.56 6.76 -2.16
N ILE A 49 0.79 7.18 -0.92
CA ILE A 49 1.62 8.31 -0.53
C ILE A 49 2.87 7.73 0.15
N LEU A 50 4.04 8.26 -0.15
CA LEU A 50 5.28 7.89 0.53
C LEU A 50 5.55 8.84 1.70
N VAL A 51 5.99 8.29 2.83
CA VAL A 51 6.32 9.06 4.03
C VAL A 51 7.82 9.17 4.14
N LEU A 52 8.31 10.40 4.26
CA LEU A 52 9.72 10.76 4.33
C LEU A 52 10.12 11.15 5.75
N ASP A 53 11.30 10.71 6.17
CA ASP A 53 11.94 11.22 7.38
C ASP A 53 12.57 12.61 7.17
N PRO A 54 13.11 13.26 8.22
CA PRO A 54 13.79 14.55 8.08
C PRO A 54 15.04 14.54 7.19
N ALA A 55 15.61 13.36 6.89
CA ALA A 55 16.73 13.20 5.96
C ALA A 55 16.27 13.01 4.50
N GLY A 56 14.95 12.99 4.24
CA GLY A 56 14.37 12.80 2.91
C GLY A 56 14.23 11.32 2.50
N GLN A 57 14.48 10.38 3.42
CA GLN A 57 14.41 8.96 3.12
C GLN A 57 13.00 8.42 3.36
N VAL A 58 12.55 7.52 2.49
CA VAL A 58 11.25 6.88 2.62
C VAL A 58 11.25 5.90 3.80
N VAL A 59 10.43 6.20 4.81
CA VAL A 59 10.25 5.39 6.04
C VAL A 59 8.90 4.70 6.10
N GLY A 60 7.99 5.00 5.18
CA GLY A 60 6.67 4.40 5.15
C GLY A 60 5.90 4.63 3.86
N LYS A 61 4.80 3.89 3.72
CA LYS A 61 3.80 4.11 2.66
C LYS A 61 2.39 4.10 3.22
N ILE A 62 1.52 4.92 2.65
CA ILE A 62 0.10 4.97 2.96
C ILE A 62 -0.66 4.64 1.68
N SER A 63 -1.13 3.40 1.56
CA SER A 63 -2.07 3.03 0.50
C SER A 63 -3.50 3.44 0.86
N GLN A 64 -4.40 3.48 -0.11
CA GLN A 64 -5.83 3.66 0.14
C GLN A 64 -6.38 2.65 1.17
N LEU A 65 -5.97 1.39 1.09
CA LEU A 65 -6.34 0.37 2.08
C LEU A 65 -5.81 0.70 3.48
N ARG A 66 -4.61 1.26 3.59
CA ARG A 66 -4.05 1.67 4.90
C ARG A 66 -4.80 2.87 5.48
N ALA A 67 -5.16 3.85 4.66
CA ALA A 67 -6.00 4.96 5.08
C ALA A 67 -7.38 4.47 5.58
N LEU A 68 -8.02 3.53 4.88
CA LEU A 68 -9.28 2.93 5.32
C LEU A 68 -9.15 2.17 6.65
N LYS A 69 -8.06 1.41 6.83
CA LYS A 69 -7.77 0.74 8.11
C LYS A 69 -7.60 1.74 9.25
N ALA A 70 -6.96 2.89 9.00
CA ALA A 70 -6.83 3.94 10.00
C ALA A 70 -8.19 4.50 10.44
N ILE A 71 -9.16 4.62 9.52
CA ILE A 71 -10.52 5.08 9.78
C ILE A 71 -11.36 4.03 10.53
N GLU A 72 -11.25 2.76 10.13
CA GLU A 72 -11.90 1.67 10.86
C GLU A 72 -11.39 1.62 12.32
N GLY A 73 -10.10 1.85 12.50
CA GLY A 73 -9.37 1.75 13.76
C GLY A 73 -8.70 0.38 13.90
N ASP A 74 -7.89 0.22 14.94
CA ASP A 74 -7.31 -1.08 15.24
C ASP A 74 -8.42 -2.06 15.60
N HIS A 75 -8.42 -3.19 14.90
CA HIS A 75 -9.29 -4.31 15.21
C HIS A 75 -8.85 -4.85 16.58
N GLU A 76 -9.47 -4.35 17.66
CA GLU A 76 -9.38 -4.92 19.02
C GLU A 76 -9.61 -6.44 19.04
N PHE A 77 -10.15 -6.99 17.95
CA PHE A 77 -10.57 -8.38 17.78
C PHE A 77 -9.63 -9.26 16.94
N ASN A 78 -8.58 -8.74 16.31
CA ASN A 78 -7.70 -9.59 15.50
C ASN A 78 -6.93 -10.60 16.36
N ASP A 79 -6.46 -10.18 17.54
CA ASP A 79 -5.81 -11.05 18.50
C ASP A 79 -6.77 -12.12 19.03
N GLU A 80 -8.03 -11.74 19.31
CA GLU A 80 -9.07 -12.70 19.72
C GLU A 80 -9.40 -13.70 18.61
N ILE A 81 -9.45 -13.27 17.34
CA ILE A 81 -9.71 -14.17 16.21
C ILE A 81 -8.54 -15.13 15.98
N ASP A 82 -7.31 -14.66 16.11
CA ASP A 82 -6.14 -15.51 15.97
C ASP A 82 -6.01 -16.51 17.13
N GLU A 83 -6.43 -16.14 18.35
CA GLU A 83 -6.63 -17.09 19.45
C GLU A 83 -7.73 -18.11 19.11
N MET A 84 -8.89 -17.70 18.60
CA MET A 84 -9.97 -18.61 18.22
C MET A 84 -9.55 -19.60 17.12
N ARG A 85 -8.70 -19.21 16.17
CA ARG A 85 -8.13 -20.13 15.17
C ARG A 85 -7.29 -21.22 15.82
N LYS A 86 -6.56 -20.93 16.91
CA LYS A 86 -5.81 -21.93 17.67
C LYS A 86 -6.72 -22.96 18.34
N PHE A 87 -7.97 -22.60 18.63
CA PHE A 87 -8.98 -23.49 19.22
C PHE A 87 -9.90 -24.17 18.18
N ASN A 88 -9.53 -24.17 16.88
CA ASN A 88 -10.26 -24.84 15.79
C ASN A 88 -11.74 -24.41 15.64
N PHE A 89 -12.08 -23.16 15.98
CA PHE A 89 -13.39 -22.61 15.61
C PHE A 89 -13.55 -22.58 14.08
N SER A 90 -14.77 -22.83 13.59
CA SER A 90 -15.02 -22.87 12.15
C SER A 90 -14.91 -21.48 11.50
N GLU A 91 -14.42 -21.42 10.26
CA GLU A 91 -14.34 -20.15 9.51
C GLU A 91 -15.72 -19.46 9.38
N ALA A 92 -16.80 -20.24 9.29
CA ALA A 92 -18.16 -19.70 9.29
C ALA A 92 -18.54 -19.02 10.60
N TYR A 93 -18.10 -19.55 11.74
CA TYR A 93 -18.32 -18.95 13.05
C TYR A 93 -17.49 -17.68 13.23
N ILE A 94 -16.21 -17.71 12.82
CA ILE A 94 -15.33 -16.54 12.84
C ILE A 94 -15.89 -15.42 11.95
N ALA A 95 -16.42 -15.75 10.76
CA ALA A 95 -17.05 -14.79 9.86
C ALA A 95 -18.30 -14.14 10.48
N GLN A 96 -19.20 -14.94 11.07
CA GLN A 96 -20.39 -14.41 11.76
C GLN A 96 -20.02 -13.50 12.94
N LEU A 97 -18.95 -13.84 13.66
CA LEU A 97 -18.49 -13.04 14.78
C LEU A 97 -17.95 -11.69 14.29
N ARG A 98 -17.10 -11.69 13.25
CA ARG A 98 -16.62 -10.46 12.59
C ARG A 98 -17.77 -9.54 12.18
N ASP A 99 -18.81 -10.07 11.56
CA ASP A 99 -19.96 -9.27 11.10
C ASP A 99 -20.74 -8.65 12.27
N ARG A 100 -20.92 -9.37 13.38
CA ARG A 100 -21.58 -8.85 14.58
C ARG A 100 -20.78 -7.76 15.29
N PHE A 101 -19.46 -7.76 15.18
CA PHE A 101 -18.63 -6.71 15.76
C PHE A 101 -18.53 -5.49 14.85
N ARG A 102 -18.43 -5.68 13.53
CA ARG A 102 -18.48 -4.59 12.54
C ARG A 102 -19.78 -3.79 12.63
N SER A 103 -20.90 -4.43 12.96
CA SER A 103 -22.20 -3.75 13.08
C SER A 103 -22.34 -2.83 14.31
N ARG A 104 -21.36 -2.79 15.22
CA ARG A 104 -21.42 -1.96 16.44
C ARG A 104 -20.83 -0.55 16.28
N LYS A 105 -20.01 -0.30 15.25
CA LYS A 105 -19.31 0.98 15.06
C LYS A 105 -19.64 1.56 13.69
N ILE A 106 -20.20 2.77 13.67
CA ILE A 106 -20.45 3.51 12.43
C ILE A 106 -19.10 4.09 11.96
N ILE A 107 -18.61 3.60 10.82
CA ILE A 107 -17.28 3.98 10.29
C ILE A 107 -17.31 5.43 9.75
N ILE A 108 -18.39 5.79 9.05
CA ILE A 108 -18.57 7.12 8.46
C ILE A 108 -19.40 7.98 9.42
N GLU A 109 -18.84 8.28 10.58
CA GLU A 109 -19.40 9.21 11.56
C GLU A 109 -18.47 10.42 11.73
N GLU A 110 -19.05 11.61 11.89
CA GLU A 110 -18.30 12.87 12.00
C GLU A 110 -17.17 12.80 13.05
N LYS A 111 -17.46 12.25 14.22
CA LYS A 111 -16.49 12.10 15.31
C LYS A 111 -15.29 11.26 14.87
N THR A 112 -15.53 10.05 14.38
CA THR A 112 -14.49 9.12 13.90
C THR A 112 -13.65 9.73 12.79
N LEU A 113 -14.28 10.40 11.83
CA LEU A 113 -13.57 11.04 10.71
C LEU A 113 -12.71 12.20 11.19
N ARG A 114 -13.19 13.06 12.10
CA ARG A 114 -12.41 14.17 12.67
C ARG A 114 -11.21 13.68 13.49
N GLU A 115 -11.41 12.66 14.31
CA GLU A 115 -10.33 12.05 15.11
C GLU A 115 -9.25 11.44 14.22
N THR A 116 -9.66 10.65 13.22
CA THR A 116 -8.72 9.99 12.30
C THR A 116 -8.01 11.00 11.40
N ALA A 117 -8.71 12.04 10.93
CA ALA A 117 -8.13 13.11 10.12
C ALA A 117 -6.93 13.80 10.79
N ALA A 118 -6.94 13.89 12.13
CA ALA A 118 -5.87 14.51 12.91
C ALA A 118 -4.70 13.58 13.25
N LYS A 119 -4.85 12.26 13.07
CA LYS A 119 -3.79 11.28 13.33
C LYS A 119 -2.57 11.55 12.44
N LYS A 120 -1.39 11.36 13.02
CA LYS A 120 -0.13 11.51 12.31
C LYS A 120 0.16 10.28 11.46
N VAL A 121 0.77 10.50 10.31
CA VAL A 121 1.04 9.44 9.33
C VAL A 121 1.86 8.29 9.90
N GLU A 122 2.80 8.56 10.81
CA GLU A 122 3.63 7.55 11.47
C GLU A 122 2.85 6.58 12.36
N GLU A 123 1.65 6.95 12.81
CA GLU A 123 0.81 6.10 13.68
C GLU A 123 0.18 4.93 12.92
N PHE A 124 0.03 5.03 11.59
CA PHE A 124 -0.69 4.01 10.81
C PHE A 124 -0.04 3.69 9.45
N MET A 125 1.00 4.42 9.04
CA MET A 125 1.73 4.12 7.81
C MET A 125 2.25 2.68 7.86
N GLN A 126 2.27 2.04 6.69
CA GLN A 126 2.94 0.76 6.58
C GLN A 126 4.45 1.01 6.49
N ALA A 127 5.16 0.65 7.56
CA ALA A 127 6.62 0.57 7.52
C ALA A 127 7.05 -0.51 6.49
N PRO A 128 8.07 -0.25 5.68
CA PRO A 128 8.54 -1.23 4.72
C PRO A 128 9.06 -2.49 5.41
N THR A 129 8.62 -3.66 4.95
CA THR A 129 9.18 -4.94 5.39
C THR A 129 10.29 -5.40 4.46
N PRO A 130 11.27 -6.23 4.91
CA PRO A 130 12.35 -6.72 4.04
C PRO A 130 11.87 -7.41 2.76
N GLY A 131 10.68 -8.04 2.79
CA GLY A 131 10.05 -8.67 1.63
C GLY A 131 9.55 -7.69 0.56
N GLU A 132 9.30 -6.43 0.94
CA GLU A 132 8.73 -5.41 0.06
C GLU A 132 9.78 -4.65 -0.77
N TYR A 133 11.06 -4.98 -0.63
CA TYR A 133 12.14 -4.37 -1.41
C TYR A 133 12.55 -5.20 -2.61
N VAL A 134 12.86 -4.51 -3.71
CA VAL A 134 13.45 -5.09 -4.92
C VAL A 134 14.48 -4.13 -5.51
N SER A 135 15.55 -4.65 -6.10
CA SER A 135 16.53 -3.82 -6.82
C SER A 135 15.95 -3.39 -8.17
N GLU A 136 16.28 -2.18 -8.61
CA GLU A 136 15.87 -1.67 -9.94
C GLU A 136 16.42 -2.52 -11.10
N ASP A 137 17.56 -3.18 -10.89
CA ASP A 137 18.23 -4.03 -11.87
C ASP A 137 17.81 -5.51 -11.78
N CYS A 138 16.88 -5.86 -10.89
CA CYS A 138 16.32 -7.21 -10.85
C CYS A 138 15.40 -7.47 -12.04
N SER A 139 15.24 -8.76 -12.40
CA SER A 139 14.24 -9.17 -13.37
C SER A 139 12.82 -8.97 -12.84
N VAL A 140 11.88 -8.73 -13.76
CA VAL A 140 10.45 -8.69 -13.43
C VAL A 140 9.97 -10.03 -12.85
N ASP A 141 10.54 -11.18 -13.25
CA ASP A 141 10.21 -12.49 -12.65
C ASP A 141 10.47 -12.52 -11.14
N THR A 142 11.60 -11.95 -10.70
CA THR A 142 11.94 -11.84 -9.28
C THR A 142 10.93 -10.95 -8.55
N ALA A 143 10.50 -9.87 -9.19
CA ALA A 143 9.48 -8.99 -8.64
C ALA A 143 8.11 -9.68 -8.56
N ILE A 144 7.71 -10.46 -9.56
CA ILE A 144 6.47 -11.26 -9.54
C ILE A 144 6.50 -12.21 -8.35
N HIS A 145 7.61 -12.95 -8.17
CA HIS A 145 7.74 -13.86 -7.04
C HIS A 145 7.56 -13.14 -5.70
N LYS A 146 8.18 -11.98 -5.51
CA LYS A 146 8.04 -11.17 -4.28
C LYS A 146 6.62 -10.65 -4.08
N LEU A 147 5.98 -10.13 -5.13
CA LEU A 147 4.60 -9.65 -5.08
C LEU A 147 3.63 -10.76 -4.66
N VAL A 148 3.76 -11.95 -5.26
CA VAL A 148 2.89 -13.09 -4.97
C VAL A 148 3.16 -13.66 -3.58
N ALA A 149 4.43 -13.93 -3.24
CA ALA A 149 4.80 -14.55 -1.97
C ALA A 149 4.40 -13.70 -0.75
N GLY A 150 4.52 -12.36 -0.87
CA GLY A 150 4.14 -11.44 0.20
C GLY A 150 2.72 -10.91 0.11
N THR A 151 1.95 -11.31 -0.90
CA THR A 151 0.62 -10.73 -1.22
C THR A 151 0.69 -9.20 -1.27
N HIS A 152 1.79 -8.66 -1.79
CA HIS A 152 2.07 -7.23 -1.80
C HIS A 152 1.41 -6.58 -3.02
N LEU A 153 0.74 -5.46 -2.82
CA LEU A 153 0.18 -4.66 -3.92
C LEU A 153 1.24 -3.80 -4.62
N SER A 154 2.38 -3.60 -3.98
CA SER A 154 3.52 -2.87 -4.52
C SER A 154 4.82 -3.23 -3.79
N LEU A 155 5.94 -3.10 -4.51
CA LEU A 155 7.30 -3.20 -3.98
C LEU A 155 7.99 -1.82 -4.05
N LEU A 156 8.83 -1.53 -3.06
CA LEU A 156 9.74 -0.39 -3.07
C LEU A 156 10.99 -0.77 -3.86
N VAL A 157 11.27 0.01 -4.89
CA VAL A 157 12.41 -0.21 -5.77
C VAL A 157 13.60 0.56 -5.24
N THR A 158 14.74 -0.12 -5.16
CA THR A 158 15.97 0.43 -4.59
C THR A 158 17.12 0.48 -5.58
N ARG A 159 17.93 1.53 -5.45
CA ARG A 159 19.25 1.69 -6.09
C ARG A 159 20.25 1.97 -4.99
N ASN A 160 21.27 1.12 -4.82
CA ASN A 160 22.32 1.32 -3.82
C ASN A 160 21.79 1.61 -2.39
N LYS A 161 20.67 0.99 -2.00
CA LYS A 161 19.92 1.15 -0.73
C LYS A 161 18.98 2.35 -0.62
N GLU A 162 18.95 3.24 -1.61
CA GLU A 162 17.98 4.35 -1.66
C GLU A 162 16.73 3.91 -2.42
N ILE A 163 15.55 4.33 -1.94
CA ILE A 163 14.29 4.07 -2.63
C ILE A 163 14.16 5.06 -3.79
N VAL A 164 14.17 4.53 -5.02
CA VAL A 164 14.12 5.33 -6.26
C VAL A 164 12.75 5.26 -6.96
N GLY A 165 11.89 4.33 -6.55
CA GLY A 165 10.58 4.17 -7.14
C GLY A 165 9.74 3.11 -6.47
N VAL A 166 8.58 2.87 -7.07
CA VAL A 166 7.62 1.87 -6.62
C VAL A 166 7.17 1.04 -7.82
N LEU A 167 7.26 -0.28 -7.69
CA LEU A 167 6.73 -1.21 -8.68
C LEU A 167 5.35 -1.69 -8.21
N ARG A 168 4.30 -1.39 -8.99
CA ARG A 168 2.93 -1.75 -8.63
C ARG A 168 2.55 -3.08 -9.29
N ILE A 169 1.75 -3.88 -8.61
CA ILE A 169 1.21 -5.12 -9.17
C ILE A 169 0.42 -4.88 -10.47
N SER A 170 -0.24 -3.73 -10.61
CA SER A 170 -0.98 -3.36 -11.82
C SER A 170 -0.09 -3.15 -13.04
N ASP A 171 1.13 -2.63 -12.85
CA ASP A 171 2.05 -2.37 -13.96
C ASP A 171 2.67 -3.68 -14.45
N VAL A 172 3.04 -4.54 -13.49
CA VAL A 172 3.51 -5.90 -13.78
C VAL A 172 2.41 -6.70 -14.47
N PHE A 173 1.17 -6.64 -13.97
CA PHE A 173 0.02 -7.28 -14.60
C PHE A 173 -0.16 -6.80 -16.04
N ALA A 174 -0.18 -5.48 -16.27
CA ALA A 174 -0.35 -4.92 -17.61
C ALA A 174 0.76 -5.36 -18.56
N ALA A 175 2.03 -5.36 -18.11
CA ALA A 175 3.16 -5.79 -18.91
C ALA A 175 3.06 -7.28 -19.28
N VAL A 176 2.78 -8.15 -18.30
CA VAL A 176 2.70 -9.60 -18.53
C VAL A 176 1.52 -9.96 -19.43
N PHE A 177 0.34 -9.40 -19.18
CA PHE A 177 -0.86 -9.71 -19.97
C PHE A 177 -0.78 -9.12 -21.39
N HIS A 178 -0.11 -7.98 -21.56
CA HIS A 178 0.14 -7.44 -22.88
C HIS A 178 1.05 -8.38 -23.69
N GLU A 179 2.15 -8.86 -23.12
CA GLU A 179 3.02 -9.84 -23.79
C GLU A 179 2.27 -11.14 -24.10
N MET A 180 1.44 -11.64 -23.16
CA MET A 180 0.61 -12.82 -23.40
C MET A 180 -0.33 -12.65 -24.60
N ALA A 181 -0.98 -11.49 -24.73
CA ALA A 181 -1.89 -11.19 -25.85
C ALA A 181 -1.16 -11.04 -27.20
N THR A 182 0.15 -10.77 -27.21
CA THR A 182 0.95 -10.69 -28.45
C THR A 182 1.43 -12.06 -28.96
N LEU A 183 1.22 -13.13 -28.19
CA LEU A 183 1.58 -14.50 -28.57
C LEU A 183 0.42 -15.23 -29.28
N GLU A 184 -0.78 -14.65 -29.30
CA GLU A 184 -1.93 -15.10 -30.11
C GLU A 184 -1.81 -14.63 -31.57
#